data_AF-A0A7Y5PZN4-F1
#
_entry.id   AF-A0A7Y5PZN4-F1
#
_cell.length_a   1.000
_cell.length_b   1.000
_cell.length_c   1.000
_cell.angle_alpha   90.00
_cell.angle_beta   90.00
_cell.angle_gamma   90.00
#
_symmetry.space_group_name_H-M   'P 1'
#
loop_
_entity.id
_entity.type
_entity.pdbx_description
1 polymer ?
#
loop_
_entity_poly.entity_id
_entity_poly.type
_entity_poly.pdbx_seq_one_letter_code
_entity_poly.pdbx_strand_id
1 'polypeptide(L)'
;MLALFAPFALAFAQDVQVTLRVDFGALQRAPIEKQVSLPRGSNVVDATRKVAEVEQDWLCCSKDDVWAIDGVGPDTRLDRYWMWKLDGRMGPNFPVKHVLSEGERIEWVYSGGNQPVKLEARAVSLLPAATEIAVAIGAERALVGVSHLCRVPPGLDVPRVMSTTVDSDAWSMGRIDTFLREAVARGESLYQLDEERIRALAPTVILSQGLCPVCAVTPGDVEKSLGKEKCAELLVLSPRSLSDVAQNIRDVGQRLGRESAATIAAREFERRLEKLRALPAPSPKPRVLVLEWFEPLWVSGEWVAEQVEVAGGLPLLAGAKDPSRRVEWTDVVAADPDVIVLAACSMSVARAQRELGA
;
A
#
# COMPACT_ATOMS: atom_id res chain seq x y z
N MET A 1 -62.49 46.47 -15.29
CA MET A 1 -61.38 46.10 -14.40
C MET A 1 -60.70 44.88 -15.02
N LEU A 2 -59.85 45.12 -16.03
CA LEU A 2 -59.06 44.09 -16.71
C LEU A 2 -57.73 43.96 -15.97
N ALA A 3 -57.51 42.83 -15.29
CA ALA A 3 -56.24 42.50 -14.68
C ALA A 3 -55.32 41.88 -15.75
N LEU A 4 -54.28 42.62 -16.11
CA LEU A 4 -53.14 42.15 -16.90
C LEU A 4 -52.34 41.13 -16.07
N PHE A 5 -52.38 39.86 -16.46
CA PHE A 5 -51.40 38.87 -16.04
C PHE A 5 -50.13 39.07 -16.88
N ALA A 6 -49.06 39.60 -16.26
CA ALA A 6 -47.72 39.54 -16.82
C ALA A 6 -47.19 38.11 -16.72
N PRO A 7 -46.53 37.55 -17.75
CA PRO A 7 -45.88 36.26 -17.62
C PRO A 7 -44.59 36.47 -16.80
N PHE A 8 -44.46 35.70 -15.72
CA PHE A 8 -43.19 35.50 -15.03
C PHE A 8 -42.23 34.89 -16.05
N ALA A 9 -41.31 35.68 -16.59
CA ALA A 9 -40.17 35.18 -17.33
C ALA A 9 -39.33 34.35 -16.36
N LEU A 10 -39.37 33.02 -16.51
CA LEU A 10 -38.37 32.13 -15.95
C LEU A 10 -37.01 32.65 -16.42
N ALA A 11 -36.24 33.23 -15.50
CA ALA A 11 -34.86 33.61 -15.75
C ALA A 11 -34.10 32.32 -16.08
N PHE A 12 -33.87 32.07 -17.36
CA PHE A 12 -32.92 31.06 -17.80
C PHE A 12 -31.59 31.39 -17.12
N ALA A 13 -31.13 30.50 -16.23
CA ALA A 13 -29.80 30.63 -15.65
C ALA A 13 -28.81 30.61 -16.83
N GLN A 14 -28.23 31.77 -17.14
CA GLN A 14 -27.27 31.90 -18.23
C GLN A 14 -26.08 30.98 -17.94
N ASP A 15 -25.66 30.22 -18.96
CA ASP A 15 -24.44 29.44 -18.89
C ASP A 15 -23.22 30.34 -18.66
N VAL A 16 -22.18 29.79 -18.06
CA VAL A 16 -20.84 30.36 -17.99
C VAL A 16 -19.92 29.67 -18.98
N GLN A 17 -19.12 30.44 -19.70
CA GLN A 17 -18.06 29.92 -20.56
C GLN A 17 -16.70 30.02 -19.89
N VAL A 18 -15.97 28.92 -19.87
CA VAL A 18 -14.59 28.85 -19.35
C VAL A 18 -13.67 28.14 -20.34
N THR A 19 -12.38 28.41 -20.25
CA THR A 19 -11.36 27.65 -20.99
C THR A 19 -10.71 26.66 -20.05
N LEU A 20 -10.59 25.40 -20.48
CA LEU A 20 -9.99 24.35 -19.69
C LEU A 20 -8.86 23.66 -20.46
N ARG A 21 -7.72 23.55 -19.79
CA ARG A 21 -6.53 22.86 -20.27
C ARG A 21 -6.14 21.72 -19.32
N VAL A 22 -5.86 20.54 -19.84
CA VAL A 22 -5.29 19.39 -19.10
C VAL A 22 -3.92 19.10 -19.68
N ASP A 23 -2.88 19.34 -18.90
CA ASP A 23 -1.49 19.14 -19.24
C ASP A 23 -0.95 17.90 -18.51
N PHE A 24 -0.61 16.85 -19.26
CA PHE A 24 -0.10 15.60 -18.72
C PHE A 24 1.39 15.68 -18.33
N GLY A 25 2.01 16.85 -18.44
CA GLY A 25 3.35 17.14 -17.96
C GLY A 25 4.40 16.26 -18.64
N ALA A 26 5.15 15.52 -17.82
CA ALA A 26 6.23 14.64 -18.31
C ALA A 26 5.73 13.31 -18.91
N LEU A 27 4.43 13.01 -18.81
CA LEU A 27 3.85 11.92 -19.58
C LEU A 27 3.79 12.41 -21.03
N GLN A 28 4.37 11.66 -21.98
CA GLN A 28 4.44 12.01 -23.40
C GLN A 28 3.06 11.94 -24.10
N ARG A 29 2.06 12.64 -23.54
CA ARG A 29 0.68 12.70 -23.98
C ARG A 29 0.34 14.15 -24.32
N ALA A 30 -0.33 14.35 -25.45
CA ALA A 30 -0.73 15.68 -25.88
C ALA A 30 -1.70 16.32 -24.87
N PRO A 31 -1.56 17.63 -24.57
CA PRO A 31 -2.50 18.32 -23.69
C PRO A 31 -3.88 18.42 -24.35
N ILE A 32 -4.92 18.43 -23.52
CA ILE A 32 -6.31 18.65 -23.94
C ILE A 32 -6.62 20.12 -23.67
N GLU A 33 -7.12 20.87 -24.65
CA GLU A 33 -7.54 22.27 -24.45
C GLU A 33 -8.89 22.51 -25.13
N LYS A 34 -9.89 22.95 -24.37
CA LYS A 34 -11.25 23.19 -24.85
C LYS A 34 -11.92 24.36 -24.13
N GLN A 35 -12.76 25.10 -24.87
CA GLN A 35 -13.77 25.95 -24.25
C GLN A 35 -15.01 25.12 -23.92
N VAL A 36 -15.58 25.36 -22.74
CA VAL A 36 -16.75 24.63 -22.24
C VAL A 36 -17.81 25.61 -21.73
N SER A 37 -19.07 25.35 -22.09
CA SER A 37 -20.26 26.06 -21.60
C SER A 37 -20.94 25.18 -20.56
N LEU A 38 -21.19 25.71 -19.36
CA LEU A 38 -21.87 25.00 -18.28
C LEU A 38 -22.91 25.88 -17.59
N PRO A 39 -23.95 25.31 -16.98
CA PRO A 39 -24.90 26.08 -16.17
C PRO A 39 -24.20 26.85 -15.05
N ARG A 40 -24.70 28.06 -14.75
CA ARG A 40 -24.21 28.85 -13.61
C ARG A 40 -24.31 28.05 -12.31
N GLY A 41 -23.26 28.10 -11.49
CA GLY A 41 -23.15 27.30 -10.26
C GLY A 41 -22.35 26.01 -10.42
N SER A 42 -21.98 25.64 -11.66
CA SER A 42 -21.05 24.53 -11.91
C SER A 42 -19.66 24.82 -11.31
N ASN A 43 -18.95 23.77 -10.92
CA ASN A 43 -17.59 23.86 -10.36
C ASN A 43 -16.50 23.37 -11.33
N VAL A 44 -15.24 23.43 -10.92
CA VAL A 44 -14.09 23.02 -11.73
C VAL A 44 -14.17 21.55 -12.15
N VAL A 45 -14.65 20.65 -11.28
CA VAL A 45 -14.79 19.23 -11.60
C VAL A 45 -15.85 19.03 -12.68
N ASP A 46 -16.97 19.76 -12.61
CA ASP A 46 -18.02 19.70 -13.63
C ASP A 46 -17.51 20.12 -15.00
N ALA A 47 -16.73 21.21 -15.07
CA ALA A 47 -16.06 21.63 -16.29
C ALA A 47 -15.07 20.57 -16.80
N THR A 48 -14.30 19.96 -15.90
CA THR A 48 -13.30 18.95 -16.26
C THR A 48 -13.96 17.70 -16.86
N ARG A 49 -15.11 17.27 -16.32
CA ARG A 49 -15.90 16.16 -16.87
C ARG A 49 -16.45 16.40 -18.28
N LYS A 50 -16.51 17.64 -18.75
CA LYS A 50 -16.87 17.95 -20.15
C LYS A 50 -15.73 17.67 -21.13
N VAL A 51 -14.50 17.56 -20.66
CA VAL A 51 -13.32 17.39 -21.53
C VAL A 51 -12.67 16.01 -21.40
N ALA A 52 -12.76 15.38 -20.23
CA ALA A 52 -12.06 14.15 -19.89
C ALA A 52 -12.83 13.37 -18.81
N GLU A 53 -12.55 12.06 -18.71
CA GLU A 53 -13.00 11.27 -17.56
C GLU A 53 -12.32 11.76 -16.28
N VAL A 54 -13.08 11.88 -15.18
CA VAL A 54 -12.57 12.32 -13.89
C VAL A 54 -12.99 11.36 -12.80
N GLU A 55 -12.00 10.76 -12.14
CA GLU A 55 -12.20 10.00 -10.90
C GLU A 55 -11.92 10.90 -9.70
N GLN A 56 -12.85 10.98 -8.76
CA GLN A 56 -12.64 11.64 -7.47
C GLN A 56 -12.44 10.58 -6.38
N ASP A 57 -11.44 10.80 -5.53
CA ASP A 57 -11.20 9.98 -4.34
C ASP A 57 -10.23 10.72 -3.38
N TRP A 58 -9.92 10.08 -2.24
CA TRP A 58 -8.99 10.57 -1.24
C TRP A 58 -7.54 10.60 -1.77
N LEU A 59 -7.14 11.74 -2.34
CA LEU A 59 -5.76 11.97 -2.75
C LEU A 59 -4.85 12.27 -1.54
N CYS A 60 -5.04 13.42 -0.88
CA CYS A 60 -4.29 13.78 0.32
C CYS A 60 -5.18 14.21 1.49
N CYS A 61 -6.14 15.12 1.26
CA CYS A 61 -6.87 15.80 2.33
C CYS A 61 -8.40 15.75 2.21
N SER A 62 -8.94 15.21 1.10
CA SER A 62 -10.39 15.20 0.85
C SER A 62 -10.78 14.06 -0.09
N LYS A 63 -11.93 13.43 0.18
CA LYS A 63 -12.57 12.46 -0.73
C LYS A 63 -13.11 13.08 -2.03
N ASP A 64 -13.32 14.39 -2.03
CA ASP A 64 -13.85 15.14 -3.16
C ASP A 64 -12.72 15.70 -4.04
N ASP A 65 -11.47 15.32 -3.79
CA ASP A 65 -10.34 15.72 -4.63
C ASP A 65 -10.29 14.90 -5.92
N VAL A 66 -9.53 15.37 -6.91
CA VAL A 66 -9.39 14.68 -8.19
C VAL A 66 -8.25 13.65 -8.10
N TRP A 67 -8.63 12.38 -8.10
CA TRP A 67 -7.71 11.24 -8.08
C TRP A 67 -7.07 11.04 -9.46
N ALA A 68 -7.90 10.97 -10.50
CA ALA A 68 -7.43 10.74 -11.86
C ALA A 68 -8.18 11.58 -12.88
N ILE A 69 -7.46 11.96 -13.94
CA ILE A 69 -8.02 12.56 -15.15
C ILE A 69 -7.58 11.68 -16.31
N ASP A 70 -8.56 11.19 -17.07
CA ASP A 70 -8.35 10.42 -18.30
C ASP A 70 -7.42 9.20 -18.07
N GLY A 71 -7.72 8.45 -16.99
CA GLY A 71 -7.00 7.24 -16.57
C GLY A 71 -5.65 7.48 -15.88
N VAL A 72 -5.18 8.72 -15.78
CA VAL A 72 -3.89 9.03 -15.13
C VAL A 72 -4.13 9.36 -13.66
N GLY A 73 -3.73 8.46 -12.76
CA GLY A 73 -3.76 8.67 -11.32
C GLY A 73 -2.44 9.20 -10.74
N PRO A 74 -2.32 9.36 -9.42
CA PRO A 74 -1.07 9.76 -8.78
C PRO A 74 0.03 8.69 -8.93
N ASP A 75 1.28 9.14 -8.94
CA ASP A 75 2.49 8.31 -8.90
C ASP A 75 3.28 8.67 -7.64
N THR A 76 3.19 7.82 -6.62
CA THR A 76 3.81 8.04 -5.30
C THR A 76 5.34 7.98 -5.35
N ARG A 77 5.92 7.24 -6.31
CA ARG A 77 7.37 7.11 -6.45
C ARG A 77 7.99 8.37 -7.02
N LEU A 78 7.33 8.95 -8.02
CA LEU A 78 7.75 10.21 -8.63
C LEU A 78 7.13 11.44 -7.96
N ASP A 79 6.34 11.23 -6.90
CA ASP A 79 5.63 12.26 -6.15
C ASP A 79 4.69 13.09 -7.03
N ARG A 80 4.10 12.51 -8.08
CA ARG A 80 3.27 13.20 -9.07
C ARG A 80 1.79 13.01 -8.82
N TYR A 81 1.02 14.08 -8.99
CA TYR A 81 -0.44 14.06 -8.88
C TYR A 81 -1.02 15.24 -9.66
N TRP A 82 -2.35 15.31 -9.73
CA TRP A 82 -3.03 16.41 -10.40
C TRP A 82 -3.04 17.67 -9.55
N MET A 83 -2.48 18.74 -10.11
CA MET A 83 -2.56 20.08 -9.55
C MET A 83 -3.44 20.93 -10.46
N TRP A 84 -4.32 21.75 -9.88
CA TRP A 84 -5.15 22.66 -10.67
C TRP A 84 -4.78 24.12 -10.42
N LYS A 85 -4.96 24.92 -11.45
CA LYS A 85 -4.69 26.34 -11.46
C LYS A 85 -5.88 27.11 -12.01
N LEU A 86 -6.05 28.31 -11.50
CA LEU A 86 -7.00 29.31 -11.96
C LEU A 86 -6.23 30.53 -12.45
N ASP A 87 -6.39 30.88 -13.73
CA ASP A 87 -5.72 32.02 -14.38
C ASP A 87 -4.20 32.05 -14.15
N GLY A 88 -3.57 30.87 -14.23
CA GLY A 88 -2.13 30.69 -14.07
C GLY A 88 -1.63 30.64 -12.63
N ARG A 89 -2.50 30.78 -11.62
CA ARG A 89 -2.15 30.67 -10.20
C ARG A 89 -2.68 29.37 -9.61
N MET A 90 -2.07 28.90 -8.52
CA MET A 90 -2.59 27.73 -7.80
C MET A 90 -4.06 27.93 -7.45
N GLY A 91 -4.86 26.88 -7.66
CA GLY A 91 -6.27 26.87 -7.26
C GLY A 91 -6.42 27.28 -5.78
N PRO A 92 -7.33 28.22 -5.45
CA PRO A 92 -7.43 28.77 -4.10
C PRO A 92 -8.04 27.80 -3.08
N ASN A 93 -8.67 26.71 -3.54
CA ASN A 93 -9.35 25.73 -2.72
C ASN A 93 -9.44 24.37 -3.46
N PHE A 94 -10.21 23.42 -2.92
CA PHE A 94 -10.50 22.18 -3.63
C PHE A 94 -11.33 22.46 -4.89
N PRO A 95 -11.03 21.82 -6.03
CA PRO A 95 -11.70 22.11 -7.31
C PRO A 95 -13.24 22.05 -7.22
N VAL A 96 -13.78 21.12 -6.42
CA VAL A 96 -15.23 20.97 -6.19
C VAL A 96 -15.89 22.17 -5.50
N LYS A 97 -15.10 22.99 -4.77
CA LYS A 97 -15.59 24.14 -4.00
C LYS A 97 -15.50 25.45 -4.78
N HIS A 98 -14.79 25.48 -5.90
CA HIS A 98 -14.69 26.66 -6.75
C HIS A 98 -15.83 26.71 -7.75
N VAL A 99 -16.78 27.62 -7.54
CA VAL A 99 -17.86 27.90 -8.48
C VAL A 99 -17.32 28.76 -9.61
N LEU A 100 -17.59 28.36 -10.85
CA LEU A 100 -17.04 28.98 -12.05
C LEU A 100 -17.60 30.37 -12.31
N SER A 101 -16.72 31.26 -12.77
CA SER A 101 -17.06 32.59 -13.30
C SER A 101 -16.78 32.69 -14.80
N GLU A 102 -17.49 33.58 -15.47
CA GLU A 102 -17.35 33.81 -16.92
C GLU A 102 -15.89 34.17 -17.29
N GLY A 103 -15.37 33.48 -18.30
CA GLY A 103 -14.04 33.74 -18.87
C GLY A 103 -12.86 33.17 -18.08
N GLU A 104 -13.09 32.47 -16.97
CA GLU A 104 -12.02 31.84 -16.19
C GLU A 104 -11.21 30.82 -17.02
N ARG A 105 -9.90 30.77 -16.77
CA ARG A 105 -9.00 29.76 -17.36
C ARG A 105 -8.56 28.75 -16.31
N ILE A 106 -8.96 27.51 -16.50
CA ILE A 106 -8.65 26.37 -15.64
C ILE A 106 -7.52 25.58 -16.30
N GLU A 107 -6.46 25.31 -15.56
CA GLU A 107 -5.38 24.44 -16.01
C GLU A 107 -5.16 23.32 -14.99
N TRP A 108 -5.27 22.07 -15.44
CA TRP A 108 -4.77 20.90 -14.74
C TRP A 108 -3.36 20.61 -15.21
N VAL A 109 -2.43 20.41 -14.29
CA VAL A 109 -1.05 20.02 -14.57
C VAL A 109 -0.73 18.76 -13.79
N TYR A 110 -0.32 17.71 -14.49
CA TYR A 110 0.21 16.51 -13.89
C TYR A 110 1.67 16.74 -13.52
N SER A 111 1.91 17.16 -12.29
CA SER A 111 3.24 17.51 -11.80
C SER A 111 3.41 17.02 -10.37
N GLY A 112 4.65 16.71 -10.02
CA GLY A 112 5.04 16.34 -8.67
C GLY A 112 5.97 17.36 -8.04
N GLY A 113 6.20 17.23 -6.73
CA GLY A 113 7.10 18.10 -5.97
C GLY A 113 8.40 18.36 -6.70
N ASN A 114 8.56 19.56 -7.27
CA ASN A 114 9.70 19.94 -8.11
C ASN A 114 11.01 20.09 -7.30
N GLN A 115 11.01 19.68 -6.04
CA GLN A 115 12.15 19.71 -5.15
C GLN A 115 12.46 18.29 -4.67
N PRO A 116 13.74 17.88 -4.69
CA PRO A 116 14.13 16.63 -4.06
C PRO A 116 13.67 16.64 -2.61
N VAL A 117 12.80 15.69 -2.24
CA VAL A 117 12.34 15.55 -0.85
C VAL A 117 13.58 15.33 0.01
N LYS A 118 13.86 16.26 0.92
CA LYS A 118 14.91 16.11 1.92
C LYS A 118 14.40 15.08 2.94
N LEU A 119 14.80 13.83 2.76
CA LEU A 119 14.51 12.77 3.72
C LEU A 119 15.42 12.96 4.93
N GLU A 120 14.86 13.39 6.05
CA GLU A 120 15.60 13.44 7.33
C GLU A 120 15.64 12.06 8.01
N ALA A 121 14.74 11.16 7.60
CA ALA A 121 14.67 9.80 8.09
C ALA A 121 15.81 8.93 7.54
N ARG A 122 16.39 8.12 8.43
CA ARG A 122 17.36 7.07 8.12
C ARG A 122 16.81 5.75 8.64
N ALA A 123 16.39 4.89 7.74
CA ALA A 123 15.67 3.67 8.06
C ALA A 123 16.55 2.44 7.95
N VAL A 124 16.59 1.64 9.01
CA VAL A 124 16.99 0.23 8.92
C VAL A 124 15.73 -0.62 8.78
N SER A 125 15.62 -1.38 7.69
CA SER A 125 14.47 -2.25 7.43
C SER A 125 14.82 -3.72 7.66
N LEU A 126 14.26 -4.33 8.71
CA LEU A 126 14.53 -5.72 9.09
C LEU A 126 13.54 -6.73 8.49
N LEU A 127 12.62 -6.28 7.63
CA LEU A 127 11.65 -7.13 6.94
C LEU A 127 11.44 -6.70 5.47
N PRO A 128 11.24 -7.66 4.53
CA PRO A 128 11.00 -7.34 3.12
C PRO A 128 9.81 -6.40 2.88
N ALA A 129 8.67 -6.64 3.54
CA ALA A 129 7.45 -5.85 3.35
C ALA A 129 7.67 -4.35 3.65
N ALA A 130 8.42 -4.01 4.70
CA ALA A 130 8.71 -2.61 5.02
C ALA A 130 9.67 -1.96 3.99
N THR A 131 10.61 -2.74 3.45
CA THR A 131 11.46 -2.27 2.34
C THR A 131 10.60 -1.99 1.10
N GLU A 132 9.67 -2.88 0.77
CA GLU A 132 8.75 -2.69 -0.35
C GLU A 132 7.82 -1.48 -0.16
N ILE A 133 7.30 -1.26 1.05
CA ILE A 133 6.53 -0.07 1.38
C ILE A 133 7.38 1.20 1.16
N ALA A 134 8.61 1.23 1.67
CA ALA A 134 9.51 2.37 1.49
C ALA A 134 9.75 2.66 -0.01
N VAL A 135 9.95 1.64 -0.83
CA VAL A 135 10.09 1.80 -2.29
C VAL A 135 8.79 2.28 -2.93
N ALA A 136 7.64 1.73 -2.55
CA ALA A 136 6.33 2.07 -3.11
C ALA A 136 5.96 3.54 -2.87
N ILE A 137 6.39 4.11 -1.75
CA ILE A 137 6.14 5.51 -1.39
C ILE A 137 7.27 6.46 -1.82
N GLY A 138 8.24 5.98 -2.61
CA GLY A 138 9.38 6.79 -3.10
C GLY A 138 10.42 7.15 -2.02
N ALA A 139 10.45 6.41 -0.90
CA ALA A 139 11.36 6.61 0.23
C ALA A 139 12.58 5.66 0.19
N GLU A 140 12.89 5.02 -0.93
CA GLU A 140 13.98 4.04 -1.03
C GLU A 140 15.36 4.62 -0.66
N ARG A 141 15.55 5.94 -0.82
CA ARG A 141 16.78 6.65 -0.40
C ARG A 141 16.92 6.85 1.11
N ALA A 142 15.85 6.67 1.89
CA ALA A 142 15.91 6.68 3.35
C ALA A 142 16.50 5.36 3.90
N LEU A 143 16.54 4.28 3.11
CA LEU A 143 17.04 2.99 3.54
C LEU A 143 18.57 3.02 3.69
N VAL A 144 19.06 2.90 4.92
CA VAL A 144 20.49 2.90 5.25
C VAL A 144 21.01 1.51 5.64
N GLY A 145 20.12 0.58 5.96
CA GLY A 145 20.45 -0.82 6.20
C GLY A 145 19.23 -1.70 5.98
N VAL A 146 19.44 -2.92 5.50
CA VAL A 146 18.33 -3.84 5.19
C VAL A 146 18.62 -5.27 5.67
N SER A 147 17.55 -6.04 5.85
CA SER A 147 17.61 -7.46 6.17
C SER A 147 18.26 -8.29 5.05
N HIS A 148 18.71 -9.52 5.31
CA HIS A 148 19.28 -10.39 4.26
C HIS A 148 18.27 -10.77 3.16
N LEU A 149 16.96 -10.73 3.44
CA LEU A 149 15.91 -11.09 2.46
C LEU A 149 15.39 -9.91 1.65
N CYS A 150 15.64 -8.67 2.09
CA CYS A 150 15.07 -7.50 1.43
C CYS A 150 15.60 -7.34 0.00
N ARG A 151 14.79 -6.84 -0.91
CA ARG A 151 15.24 -6.43 -2.24
C ARG A 151 15.23 -4.91 -2.32
N VAL A 152 16.33 -4.33 -2.78
CA VAL A 152 16.43 -2.89 -3.02
C VAL A 152 16.46 -2.63 -4.53
N PRO A 153 15.92 -1.49 -5.01
CA PRO A 153 16.00 -1.13 -6.41
C PRO A 153 17.47 -1.07 -6.91
N PRO A 154 17.73 -1.40 -8.19
CA PRO A 154 19.06 -1.26 -8.77
C PRO A 154 19.62 0.15 -8.58
N GLY A 155 20.92 0.26 -8.28
CA GLY A 155 21.59 1.55 -8.07
C GLY A 155 21.56 2.09 -6.63
N LEU A 156 20.90 1.38 -5.70
CA LEU A 156 21.00 1.64 -4.26
C LEU A 156 21.96 0.64 -3.62
N ASP A 157 23.07 1.14 -3.08
CA ASP A 157 24.00 0.34 -2.27
C ASP A 157 23.61 0.46 -0.79
N VAL A 158 22.81 -0.49 -0.31
CA VAL A 158 22.31 -0.52 1.08
C VAL A 158 22.86 -1.78 1.75
N PRO A 159 23.67 -1.66 2.82
CA PRO A 159 24.30 -2.80 3.44
C PRO A 159 23.29 -3.73 4.12
N ARG A 160 23.62 -5.02 4.13
CA ARG A 160 22.92 -6.03 4.93
C ARG A 160 23.33 -5.89 6.39
N VAL A 161 22.36 -5.82 7.29
CA VAL A 161 22.57 -5.65 8.74
C VAL A 161 22.01 -6.81 9.57
N MET A 162 21.51 -7.85 8.91
CA MET A 162 20.88 -9.01 9.52
C MET A 162 21.29 -10.25 8.76
N SER A 163 21.61 -11.32 9.48
CA SER A 163 21.91 -12.64 8.92
C SER A 163 21.10 -13.72 9.67
N THR A 164 21.06 -14.92 9.11
CA THR A 164 20.47 -16.10 9.74
C THR A 164 21.33 -17.32 9.45
N THR A 165 21.27 -18.32 10.32
CA THR A 165 21.87 -19.64 10.11
C THR A 165 20.91 -20.61 9.43
N VAL A 166 19.64 -20.23 9.25
CA VAL A 166 18.64 -21.04 8.55
C VAL A 166 18.88 -20.94 7.04
N ASP A 167 19.19 -22.07 6.42
CA ASP A 167 19.28 -22.17 4.96
C ASP A 167 17.94 -22.68 4.40
N SER A 168 17.03 -21.75 4.12
CA SER A 168 15.67 -22.06 3.62
C SER A 168 15.67 -22.65 2.21
N ASP A 169 16.75 -22.48 1.45
CA ASP A 169 16.88 -23.04 0.11
C ASP A 169 17.37 -24.48 0.12
N ALA A 170 18.22 -24.86 1.09
CA ALA A 170 18.81 -26.19 1.19
C ALA A 170 18.10 -27.12 2.19
N TRP A 171 17.51 -26.61 3.27
CA TRP A 171 16.93 -27.43 4.33
C TRP A 171 15.45 -27.69 4.09
N SER A 172 14.99 -28.92 4.34
CA SER A 172 13.56 -29.25 4.28
C SER A 172 12.74 -28.47 5.32
N MET A 173 11.46 -28.28 5.05
CA MET A 173 10.54 -27.60 5.96
C MET A 173 10.51 -28.25 7.35
N GLY A 174 10.49 -29.59 7.41
CA GLY A 174 10.52 -30.32 8.68
C GLY A 174 11.84 -30.16 9.46
N ARG A 175 12.98 -30.07 8.75
CA ARG A 175 14.27 -29.78 9.38
C ARG A 175 14.29 -28.36 9.95
N ILE A 176 13.79 -27.39 9.19
CA ILE A 176 13.68 -26.00 9.63
C ILE A 176 12.76 -25.92 10.85
N ASP A 177 11.55 -26.51 10.84
CA ASP A 177 10.65 -26.54 12.00
C ASP A 177 11.33 -27.11 13.26
N THR A 178 12.01 -28.25 13.11
CA THR A 178 12.74 -28.88 14.21
C THR A 178 13.81 -27.94 14.79
N PHE A 179 14.65 -27.38 13.92
CA PHE A 179 15.70 -26.43 14.33
C PHE A 179 15.12 -25.19 15.03
N LEU A 180 14.06 -24.62 14.48
CA LEU A 180 13.39 -23.44 15.02
C LEU A 180 12.85 -23.71 16.41
N ARG A 181 12.12 -24.80 16.59
CA ARG A 181 11.56 -25.20 17.90
C ARG A 181 12.64 -25.40 18.95
N GLU A 182 13.74 -26.05 18.56
CA GLU A 182 14.87 -26.28 19.44
C GLU A 182 15.57 -24.96 19.84
N ALA A 183 15.77 -24.05 18.90
CA ALA A 183 16.35 -22.72 19.18
C ALA A 183 15.46 -21.90 20.13
N VAL A 184 14.15 -21.87 19.87
CA VAL A 184 13.17 -21.20 20.73
C VAL A 184 13.17 -21.80 22.13
N ALA A 185 13.21 -23.12 22.26
CA ALA A 185 13.27 -23.80 23.56
C ALA A 185 14.55 -23.45 24.35
N ARG A 186 15.64 -23.11 23.67
CA ARG A 186 16.90 -22.62 24.27
C ARG A 186 16.95 -21.10 24.48
N GLY A 187 15.93 -20.36 24.03
CA GLY A 187 15.93 -18.89 24.08
C GLY A 187 16.97 -18.24 23.15
N GLU A 188 17.37 -18.96 22.10
CA GLU A 188 18.30 -18.48 21.08
C GLU A 188 17.57 -17.66 20.02
N SER A 189 18.20 -16.58 19.55
CA SER A 189 17.67 -15.83 18.41
C SER A 189 18.05 -16.52 17.11
N LEU A 190 17.11 -16.57 16.17
CA LEU A 190 17.29 -17.15 14.83
C LEU A 190 18.04 -16.20 13.88
N TYR A 191 18.14 -14.95 14.30
CA TYR A 191 18.66 -13.86 13.51
C TYR A 191 19.79 -13.18 14.27
N GLN A 192 20.85 -12.85 13.54
CA GLN A 192 21.97 -12.10 14.07
C GLN A 192 21.96 -10.70 13.46
N LEU A 193 21.81 -9.69 14.31
CA LEU A 193 21.92 -8.30 13.92
C LEU A 193 23.40 -7.87 13.97
N ASP A 194 23.86 -7.18 12.93
CA ASP A 194 25.15 -6.50 12.94
C ASP A 194 25.00 -5.18 13.71
N GLU A 195 25.06 -5.27 15.04
CA GLU A 195 24.82 -4.15 15.94
C GLU A 195 25.77 -2.97 15.70
N GLU A 196 27.06 -3.26 15.48
CA GLU A 196 28.08 -2.25 15.23
C GLU A 196 27.75 -1.48 13.93
N ARG A 197 27.40 -2.21 12.87
CA ARG A 197 26.97 -1.60 11.61
C ARG A 197 25.68 -0.82 11.77
N ILE A 198 24.68 -1.34 12.48
CA ILE A 198 23.42 -0.62 12.72
C ILE A 198 23.69 0.70 13.46
N ARG A 199 24.50 0.69 14.52
CA ARG A 199 24.88 1.93 15.23
C ARG A 199 25.66 2.90 14.34
N ALA A 200 26.61 2.40 13.55
CA ALA A 200 27.41 3.22 12.63
C ALA A 200 26.55 3.87 11.52
N LEU A 201 25.45 3.23 11.13
CA LEU A 201 24.48 3.78 10.19
C LEU A 201 23.61 4.88 10.79
N ALA A 202 23.67 5.14 12.10
CA ALA A 202 22.90 6.19 12.78
C ALA A 202 21.43 6.28 12.30
N PRO A 203 20.64 5.19 12.38
CA PRO A 203 19.25 5.21 11.97
C PRO A 203 18.42 6.14 12.86
N THR A 204 17.38 6.73 12.29
CA THR A 204 16.33 7.42 13.06
C THR A 204 15.18 6.47 13.36
N VAL A 205 14.97 5.45 12.52
CA VAL A 205 13.92 4.44 12.67
C VAL A 205 14.41 3.06 12.26
N ILE A 206 13.96 2.04 12.98
CA ILE A 206 14.11 0.62 12.67
C ILE A 206 12.72 0.05 12.40
N LEU A 207 12.53 -0.52 11.22
CA LEU A 207 11.29 -1.15 10.80
C LEU A 207 11.39 -2.65 11.04
N SER A 208 10.53 -3.18 11.91
CA SER A 208 10.47 -4.60 12.27
C SER A 208 9.03 -5.15 12.12
N GLN A 209 8.80 -6.40 12.49
CA GLN A 209 7.49 -7.03 12.51
C GLN A 209 7.20 -7.76 13.81
N GLY A 210 5.91 -7.98 14.09
CA GLY A 210 5.46 -8.63 15.32
C GLY A 210 4.47 -9.78 15.12
N LEU A 211 4.31 -10.33 13.91
CA LEU A 211 3.38 -11.44 13.65
C LEU A 211 4.03 -12.80 13.83
N CYS A 212 5.16 -13.02 13.15
CA CYS A 212 5.79 -14.33 13.06
C CYS A 212 7.16 -14.31 13.74
N PRO A 213 7.36 -14.93 14.92
CA PRO A 213 8.66 -14.93 15.61
C PRO A 213 9.75 -15.70 14.85
N VAL A 214 9.35 -16.46 13.82
CA VAL A 214 10.24 -17.22 12.94
C VAL A 214 10.70 -16.40 11.75
N CYS A 215 9.85 -15.55 11.18
CA CYS A 215 10.01 -15.03 9.81
C CYS A 215 10.87 -13.77 9.73
N ALA A 216 11.06 -13.08 10.85
CA ALA A 216 11.94 -11.94 11.00
C ALA A 216 12.23 -11.67 12.48
N VAL A 217 13.21 -10.81 12.74
CA VAL A 217 13.63 -10.35 14.07
C VAL A 217 12.42 -9.82 14.85
N THR A 218 12.25 -10.27 16.09
CA THR A 218 11.16 -9.80 16.97
C THR A 218 11.52 -8.48 17.65
N PRO A 219 10.55 -7.73 18.21
CA PRO A 219 10.87 -6.55 19.01
C PRO A 219 11.82 -6.85 20.18
N GLY A 220 11.67 -8.01 20.83
CA GLY A 220 12.55 -8.45 21.90
C GLY A 220 13.99 -8.71 21.45
N ASP A 221 14.18 -9.25 20.23
CA ASP A 221 15.52 -9.43 19.65
C ASP A 221 16.19 -8.07 19.37
N VAL A 222 15.44 -7.08 18.87
CA VAL A 222 15.94 -5.72 18.64
C VAL A 222 16.35 -5.08 19.98
N GLU A 223 15.48 -5.12 20.98
CA GLU A 223 15.74 -4.56 22.30
C GLU A 223 16.93 -5.22 22.99
N LYS A 224 17.08 -6.54 22.85
CA LYS A 224 18.21 -7.31 23.40
C LYS A 224 19.54 -6.93 22.73
N SER A 225 19.53 -6.75 21.41
CA SER A 225 20.76 -6.51 20.63
C SER A 225 21.18 -5.04 20.65
N LEU A 226 20.24 -4.11 20.45
CA LEU A 226 20.57 -2.68 20.35
C LEU A 226 20.53 -1.96 21.70
N GLY A 227 20.07 -2.63 22.75
CA GLY A 227 19.99 -2.10 24.12
C GLY A 227 18.77 -1.22 24.36
N LYS A 228 18.57 -0.83 25.63
CA LYS A 228 17.48 0.08 26.05
C LYS A 228 17.71 1.54 25.66
N GLU A 229 18.96 1.91 25.39
CA GLU A 229 19.29 3.23 24.86
C GLU A 229 18.85 3.30 23.40
N LYS A 230 17.81 4.10 23.14
CA LYS A 230 17.21 4.21 21.81
C LYS A 230 18.18 4.91 20.87
N CYS A 231 18.94 4.14 20.09
CA CYS A 231 19.66 4.67 18.93
C CYS A 231 18.70 5.11 17.81
N ALA A 232 17.46 4.57 17.80
CA ALA A 232 16.41 4.87 16.83
C ALA A 232 15.02 4.57 17.41
N GLU A 233 13.95 5.10 16.79
CA GLU A 233 12.58 4.63 17.01
C GLU A 233 12.42 3.21 16.45
N LEU A 234 11.74 2.31 17.18
CA LEU A 234 11.36 0.99 16.68
C LEU A 234 9.88 1.03 16.24
N LEU A 235 9.63 0.85 14.95
CA LEU A 235 8.29 0.66 14.39
C LEU A 235 8.06 -0.82 14.11
N VAL A 236 7.10 -1.42 14.82
CA VAL A 236 6.74 -2.84 14.69
C VAL A 236 5.47 -2.96 13.86
N LEU A 237 5.56 -3.60 12.70
CA LEU A 237 4.43 -3.85 11.82
C LEU A 237 3.77 -5.19 12.17
N SER A 238 2.49 -5.16 12.55
CA SER A 238 1.75 -6.36 12.94
C SER A 238 0.35 -6.42 12.30
N PRO A 239 0.25 -6.51 10.96
CA PRO A 239 -1.05 -6.50 10.29
C PRO A 239 -1.84 -7.79 10.52
N ARG A 240 -3.01 -7.71 11.15
CA ARG A 240 -3.92 -8.87 11.32
C ARG A 240 -5.07 -8.87 10.32
N SER A 241 -5.20 -7.80 9.56
CA SER A 241 -6.21 -7.58 8.52
C SER A 241 -5.61 -6.81 7.35
N LEU A 242 -6.28 -6.83 6.21
CA LEU A 242 -5.92 -6.03 5.04
C LEU A 242 -6.01 -4.52 5.35
N SER A 243 -6.93 -4.08 6.22
CA SER A 243 -6.93 -2.69 6.70
C SER A 243 -5.69 -2.34 7.50
N ASP A 244 -5.14 -3.28 8.28
CA ASP A 244 -3.89 -3.04 9.02
C ASP A 244 -2.69 -2.95 8.07
N VAL A 245 -2.72 -3.66 6.93
CA VAL A 245 -1.70 -3.48 5.87
C VAL A 245 -1.73 -2.05 5.34
N ALA A 246 -2.92 -1.51 5.03
CA ALA A 246 -3.07 -0.12 4.61
C ALA A 246 -2.60 0.87 5.70
N GLN A 247 -2.87 0.57 6.97
CA GLN A 247 -2.38 1.38 8.09
C GLN A 247 -0.86 1.33 8.22
N ASN A 248 -0.23 0.16 8.09
CA ASN A 248 1.23 0.03 8.11
C ASN A 248 1.90 0.86 7.00
N ILE A 249 1.30 0.95 5.82
CA ILE A 249 1.80 1.82 4.74
C ILE A 249 1.83 3.28 5.23
N ARG A 250 0.73 3.76 5.84
CA ARG A 250 0.64 5.12 6.40
C ARG A 250 1.65 5.35 7.51
N ASP A 251 1.78 4.41 8.44
CA ASP A 251 2.68 4.51 9.58
C ASP A 251 4.15 4.60 9.13
N VAL A 252 4.56 3.76 8.18
CA VAL A 252 5.90 3.83 7.56
C VAL A 252 6.08 5.19 6.88
N GLY A 253 5.10 5.66 6.11
CA GLY A 253 5.15 6.98 5.47
C GLY A 253 5.37 8.12 6.45
N GLN A 254 4.68 8.11 7.58
CA GLN A 254 4.84 9.11 8.63
C GLN A 254 6.28 9.15 9.16
N ARG A 255 6.89 8.00 9.44
CA ARG A 255 8.27 7.92 9.97
C ARG A 255 9.33 8.24 8.91
N LEU A 256 9.02 8.03 7.64
CA LEU A 256 9.93 8.31 6.53
C LEU A 256 9.73 9.72 5.92
N GLY A 257 8.83 10.54 6.47
CA GLY A 257 8.54 11.88 5.95
C GLY A 257 7.84 11.88 4.60
N ARG A 258 7.09 10.83 4.29
CA ARG A 258 6.33 10.62 3.03
C ARG A 258 4.85 10.35 3.31
N GLU A 259 4.25 11.10 4.22
CA GLU A 259 2.86 10.92 4.65
C GLU A 259 1.86 11.00 3.49
N SER A 260 1.93 12.02 2.63
CA SER A 260 1.01 12.15 1.49
C SER A 260 1.16 10.99 0.49
N ALA A 261 2.40 10.60 0.16
CA ALA A 261 2.65 9.48 -0.75
C ALA A 261 2.17 8.14 -0.14
N ALA A 262 2.33 7.95 1.17
CA ALA A 262 1.82 6.77 1.85
C ALA A 262 0.29 6.75 1.95
N THR A 263 -0.36 7.88 2.19
CA THR A 263 -1.84 7.97 2.16
C THR A 263 -2.36 7.59 0.77
N ILE A 264 -1.72 8.08 -0.30
CA ILE A 264 -2.08 7.71 -1.67
C ILE A 264 -1.87 6.22 -1.91
N ALA A 265 -0.71 5.66 -1.55
CA ALA A 265 -0.41 4.24 -1.74
C ALA A 265 -1.38 3.33 -0.96
N ALA A 266 -1.71 3.70 0.28
CA ALA A 266 -2.69 3.00 1.09
C ALA A 266 -4.10 3.07 0.46
N ARG A 267 -4.49 4.25 -0.07
CA ARG A 267 -5.78 4.40 -0.75
C ARG A 267 -5.83 3.60 -2.05
N GLU A 268 -4.73 3.53 -2.81
CA GLU A 268 -4.66 2.70 -4.01
C GLU A 268 -4.84 1.21 -3.66
N PHE A 269 -4.18 0.74 -2.60
CA PHE A 269 -4.37 -0.61 -2.08
C PHE A 269 -5.85 -0.86 -1.69
N GLU A 270 -6.48 0.05 -0.95
CA GLU A 270 -7.89 -0.04 -0.57
C GLU A 270 -8.83 -0.04 -1.79
N ARG A 271 -8.60 0.84 -2.78
CA ARG A 271 -9.37 0.88 -4.04
C ARG A 271 -9.27 -0.44 -4.79
N ARG A 272 -8.10 -1.08 -4.81
CA ARG A 272 -7.92 -2.42 -5.42
C ARG A 272 -8.76 -3.46 -4.69
N LEU A 273 -8.80 -3.45 -3.36
CA LEU A 273 -9.64 -4.35 -2.58
C LEU A 273 -11.13 -4.10 -2.80
N GLU A 274 -11.56 -2.83 -2.85
CA GLU A 274 -12.94 -2.44 -3.16
C GLU A 274 -13.37 -2.99 -4.53
N LYS A 275 -12.51 -2.83 -5.54
CA LYS A 275 -12.74 -3.39 -6.89
C LYS A 275 -12.86 -4.91 -6.87
N LEU A 276 -11.99 -5.61 -6.15
CA LEU A 276 -12.05 -7.08 -6.04
C LEU A 276 -13.34 -7.55 -5.34
N ARG A 277 -13.74 -6.88 -4.25
CA ARG A 277 -14.98 -7.19 -3.51
C ARG A 277 -16.25 -6.95 -4.33
N ALA A 278 -16.19 -6.04 -5.31
CA ALA A 278 -17.31 -5.75 -6.20
C ALA A 278 -17.46 -6.77 -7.35
N LEU A 279 -16.47 -7.64 -7.57
CA LEU A 279 -16.58 -8.70 -8.56
C LEU A 279 -17.63 -9.74 -8.12
N PRO A 280 -18.36 -10.37 -9.06
CA PRO A 280 -19.28 -11.45 -8.73
C PRO A 280 -18.57 -12.60 -8.01
N ALA A 281 -19.06 -12.96 -6.82
CA ALA A 281 -18.52 -14.09 -6.07
C ALA A 281 -18.98 -15.43 -6.67
N PRO A 282 -18.13 -16.48 -6.65
CA PRO A 282 -18.55 -17.82 -7.02
C PRO A 282 -19.73 -18.34 -6.17
N SER A 283 -20.61 -19.13 -6.80
CA SER A 283 -21.70 -19.83 -6.12
C SER A 283 -21.76 -21.29 -6.61
N PRO A 284 -21.56 -22.28 -5.72
CA PRO A 284 -21.26 -22.14 -4.29
C PRO A 284 -19.88 -21.50 -4.03
N LYS A 285 -19.68 -20.97 -2.82
CA LYS A 285 -18.37 -20.45 -2.40
C LYS A 285 -17.39 -21.61 -2.23
N PRO A 286 -16.22 -21.60 -2.90
CA PRO A 286 -15.22 -22.65 -2.72
C PRO A 286 -14.65 -22.60 -1.30
N ARG A 287 -14.52 -23.77 -0.67
CA ARG A 287 -13.84 -23.98 0.60
C ARG A 287 -12.34 -24.03 0.35
N VAL A 288 -11.62 -23.02 0.83
CA VAL A 288 -10.20 -22.83 0.52
C VAL A 288 -9.37 -23.03 1.78
N LEU A 289 -8.40 -23.94 1.70
CA LEU A 289 -7.36 -24.08 2.70
C LEU A 289 -6.08 -23.40 2.19
N VAL A 290 -5.52 -22.47 2.96
CA VAL A 290 -4.23 -21.84 2.63
C VAL A 290 -3.17 -22.38 3.58
N LEU A 291 -2.14 -23.01 3.03
CA LEU A 291 -1.00 -23.56 3.78
C LEU A 291 0.23 -22.66 3.58
N GLU A 292 0.75 -22.10 4.66
CA GLU A 292 2.01 -21.33 4.66
C GLU A 292 3.25 -22.20 4.94
N TRP A 293 3.04 -23.41 5.44
CA TRP A 293 4.08 -24.40 5.71
C TRP A 293 3.53 -25.81 5.58
N PHE A 294 4.34 -26.75 5.08
CA PHE A 294 3.85 -28.08 4.68
C PHE A 294 4.31 -29.21 5.61
N GLU A 295 5.39 -29.01 6.35
CA GLU A 295 5.93 -30.01 7.28
C GLU A 295 6.48 -29.33 8.54
N PRO A 296 5.74 -29.30 9.66
CA PRO A 296 4.34 -29.73 9.81
C PRO A 296 3.37 -28.78 9.08
N LEU A 297 2.09 -29.15 8.96
CA LEU A 297 1.11 -28.28 8.30
C LEU A 297 0.81 -27.05 9.15
N TRP A 298 0.99 -25.86 8.56
CA TRP A 298 0.52 -24.59 9.11
C TRP A 298 -0.48 -23.94 8.17
N VAL A 299 -1.65 -23.62 8.72
CA VAL A 299 -2.72 -22.90 8.02
C VAL A 299 -2.57 -21.41 8.28
N SER A 300 -2.70 -20.61 7.22
CA SER A 300 -2.64 -19.16 7.31
C SER A 300 -3.94 -18.56 7.82
N GLY A 301 -3.84 -17.71 8.84
CA GLY A 301 -4.94 -16.89 9.34
C GLY A 301 -4.82 -15.42 8.92
N GLU A 302 -5.22 -14.52 9.81
CA GLU A 302 -4.97 -13.08 9.74
C GLU A 302 -5.45 -12.45 8.41
N TRP A 303 -4.63 -11.60 7.79
CA TRP A 303 -4.92 -10.94 6.53
C TRP A 303 -4.91 -11.91 5.34
N VAL A 304 -4.36 -13.12 5.48
CA VAL A 304 -4.38 -14.15 4.42
C VAL A 304 -5.77 -14.77 4.31
N ALA A 305 -6.44 -15.05 5.43
CA ALA A 305 -7.83 -15.48 5.41
C ALA A 305 -8.76 -14.40 4.80
N GLU A 306 -8.52 -13.12 5.08
CA GLU A 306 -9.27 -12.03 4.43
C GLU A 306 -9.06 -11.98 2.91
N GLN A 307 -7.89 -12.39 2.38
CA GLN A 307 -7.70 -12.48 0.92
C GLN A 307 -8.58 -13.56 0.30
N VAL A 308 -8.75 -14.70 0.97
CA VAL A 308 -9.66 -15.76 0.52
C VAL A 308 -11.09 -15.23 0.46
N GLU A 309 -11.53 -14.52 1.49
CA GLU A 309 -12.88 -13.92 1.54
C GLU A 309 -13.08 -12.86 0.45
N VAL A 310 -12.08 -11.99 0.22
CA VAL A 310 -12.10 -10.98 -0.85
C VAL A 310 -12.18 -11.64 -2.23
N ALA A 311 -11.54 -12.80 -2.42
CA ALA A 311 -11.64 -13.59 -3.65
C ALA A 311 -12.97 -14.37 -3.79
N GLY A 312 -13.86 -14.29 -2.79
CA GLY A 312 -15.16 -14.96 -2.78
C GLY A 312 -15.15 -16.40 -2.24
N GLY A 313 -14.03 -16.85 -1.68
CA GLY A 313 -13.90 -18.16 -1.03
C GLY A 313 -14.34 -18.17 0.43
N LEU A 314 -14.39 -19.37 1.00
CA LEU A 314 -14.57 -19.63 2.43
C LEU A 314 -13.25 -20.16 3.01
N PRO A 315 -12.52 -19.39 3.83
CA PRO A 315 -11.29 -19.87 4.46
C PRO A 315 -11.59 -21.01 5.44
N LEU A 316 -10.76 -22.04 5.43
CA LEU A 316 -10.87 -23.20 6.31
C LEU A 316 -9.78 -23.21 7.38
N LEU A 317 -10.12 -23.76 8.55
CA LEU A 317 -9.24 -24.04 9.69
C LEU A 317 -8.60 -22.83 10.39
N ALA A 318 -8.55 -21.65 9.76
CA ALA A 318 -8.25 -20.35 10.39
C ALA A 318 -9.03 -19.23 9.66
N GLY A 319 -9.71 -18.37 10.41
CA GLY A 319 -10.49 -17.26 9.86
C GLY A 319 -9.73 -15.93 9.79
N ALA A 320 -10.42 -14.89 9.32
CA ALA A 320 -9.89 -13.52 9.36
C ALA A 320 -9.52 -13.13 10.79
N LYS A 321 -8.32 -12.58 10.98
CA LYS A 321 -7.73 -12.15 12.27
C LYS A 321 -7.38 -13.26 13.26
N ASP A 322 -7.74 -14.52 13.00
CA ASP A 322 -7.21 -15.66 13.76
C ASP A 322 -5.71 -15.79 13.47
N PRO A 323 -4.85 -16.12 14.44
CA PRO A 323 -3.45 -16.36 14.15
C PRO A 323 -3.28 -17.60 13.26
N SER A 324 -2.20 -17.64 12.48
CA SER A 324 -1.78 -18.87 11.82
C SER A 324 -1.56 -19.99 12.86
N ARG A 325 -1.96 -21.21 12.51
CA ARG A 325 -1.90 -22.33 13.44
C ARG A 325 -1.49 -23.64 12.78
N ARG A 326 -0.85 -24.49 13.58
CA ARG A 326 -0.57 -25.87 13.20
C ARG A 326 -1.86 -26.69 13.15
N VAL A 327 -1.94 -27.56 12.15
CA VAL A 327 -3.01 -28.56 11.97
C VAL A 327 -2.41 -29.92 11.63
N GLU A 328 -3.22 -30.96 11.74
CA GLU A 328 -2.85 -32.30 11.31
C GLU A 328 -3.62 -32.68 10.04
N TRP A 329 -3.11 -33.67 9.28
CA TRP A 329 -3.79 -34.13 8.06
C TRP A 329 -5.23 -34.61 8.31
N THR A 330 -5.53 -35.13 9.50
CA THR A 330 -6.89 -35.49 9.91
C THR A 330 -7.83 -34.28 9.97
N ASP A 331 -7.32 -33.12 10.38
CA ASP A 331 -8.09 -31.87 10.37
C ASP A 331 -8.38 -31.44 8.94
N VAL A 332 -7.39 -31.58 8.05
CA VAL A 332 -7.54 -31.24 6.61
C VAL A 332 -8.57 -32.13 5.93
N VAL A 333 -8.51 -33.45 6.16
CA VAL A 333 -9.47 -34.40 5.60
C VAL A 333 -10.88 -34.14 6.14
N ALA A 334 -11.02 -33.88 7.45
CA ALA A 334 -12.30 -33.54 8.04
C ALA A 334 -12.85 -32.20 7.51
N ALA A 335 -11.96 -31.25 7.22
CA ALA A 335 -12.29 -29.95 6.67
C ALA A 335 -12.51 -29.95 5.15
N ASP A 336 -12.35 -31.09 4.45
CA ASP A 336 -12.80 -31.35 3.07
C ASP A 336 -12.70 -30.12 2.13
N PRO A 337 -11.48 -29.61 1.86
CA PRO A 337 -11.28 -28.40 1.05
C PRO A 337 -11.56 -28.66 -0.43
N ASP A 338 -12.23 -27.71 -1.09
CA ASP A 338 -12.38 -27.70 -2.55
C ASP A 338 -11.06 -27.30 -3.23
N VAL A 339 -10.29 -26.41 -2.59
CA VAL A 339 -9.02 -25.88 -3.08
C VAL A 339 -8.01 -25.80 -1.96
N ILE A 340 -6.78 -26.26 -2.22
CA ILE A 340 -5.62 -26.04 -1.35
C ILE A 340 -4.66 -25.08 -2.04
N VAL A 341 -4.40 -23.95 -1.41
CA VAL A 341 -3.41 -22.95 -1.85
C VAL A 341 -2.14 -23.13 -1.05
N LEU A 342 -1.03 -23.33 -1.76
CA LEU A 342 0.30 -23.48 -1.16
C LEU A 342 1.02 -22.13 -1.23
N ALA A 343 1.09 -21.44 -0.09
CA ALA A 343 1.63 -20.10 0.06
C ALA A 343 2.89 -20.11 0.94
N ALA A 344 3.88 -20.93 0.57
CA ALA A 344 5.12 -21.11 1.34
C ALA A 344 5.85 -19.77 1.59
N CYS A 345 5.86 -19.33 2.84
CA CYS A 345 6.54 -18.11 3.25
C CYS A 345 8.06 -18.23 3.03
N SER A 346 8.68 -17.14 2.54
CA SER A 346 10.13 -17.05 2.33
C SER A 346 10.73 -18.10 1.37
N MET A 347 9.91 -18.69 0.49
CA MET A 347 10.35 -19.66 -0.52
C MET A 347 9.89 -19.27 -1.92
N SER A 348 10.68 -19.66 -2.93
CA SER A 348 10.24 -19.58 -4.33
C SER A 348 9.23 -20.68 -4.65
N VAL A 349 8.41 -20.49 -5.69
CA VAL A 349 7.49 -21.54 -6.19
C VAL A 349 8.25 -22.84 -6.50
N ALA A 350 9.39 -22.74 -7.19
CA ALA A 350 10.23 -23.90 -7.49
C ALA A 350 10.77 -24.59 -6.23
N ARG A 351 11.07 -23.83 -5.17
CA ARG A 351 11.50 -24.38 -3.88
C ARG A 351 10.36 -25.10 -3.16
N ALA A 352 9.16 -24.54 -3.18
CA ALA A 352 7.95 -25.13 -2.62
C ALA A 352 7.55 -26.43 -3.34
N GLN A 353 7.68 -26.48 -4.68
CA GLN A 353 7.44 -27.72 -5.46
C GLN A 353 8.38 -28.87 -5.05
N ARG A 354 9.66 -28.57 -4.80
CA ARG A 354 10.62 -29.58 -4.31
C ARG A 354 10.24 -30.16 -2.95
N GLU A 355 9.64 -29.39 -2.04
CA GLU A 355 9.15 -29.92 -0.76
C GLU A 355 8.04 -30.95 -0.94
N LEU A 356 7.20 -30.78 -1.97
CA LEU A 356 6.12 -31.71 -2.28
C LEU A 356 6.62 -32.99 -2.98
N GLY A 357 7.91 -33.05 -3.34
CA GLY A 357 8.46 -34.12 -4.18
C GLY A 357 7.93 -34.09 -5.62
N ALA A 358 7.51 -32.91 -6.11
CA ALA A 358 6.89 -32.69 -7.42
C ALA A 358 7.89 -32.23 -8.50
#